data_AF-A0AA50HZH4-F1
#
_entry.id   AF-A0AA50HZH4-F1
#
_cell.length_a   1.000
_cell.length_b   1.000
_cell.length_c   1.000
_cell.angle_alpha   90.00
_cell.angle_beta   90.00
_cell.angle_gamma   90.00
#
_symmetry.space_group_name_H-M   'P 1'
#
loop_
_entity.id
_entity.type
_entity.pdbx_description
1 polymer ?
#
loop_
_entity_poly.entity_id
_entity_poly.type
_entity_poly.pdbx_seq_one_letter_code
_entity_poly.pdbx_strand_id
1 'polypeptide(L)' 'MPEEIQRRADKAYQLLNQNPRHPSLHFKKVGELWSVRVTLDYRALSVETDDGYVWFWIGTHEDYDKLLG' A
#
# COMPACT_ATOMS: atom_id res chain seq x y z
N MET A 1 -2.25 13.81 6.04
CA MET A 1 -2.62 13.28 4.71
C MET A 1 -4.02 13.76 4.35
N PRO A 2 -4.31 14.16 3.09
CA PRO A 2 -5.65 14.61 2.69
C PRO A 2 -6.73 13.55 2.91
N GLU A 3 -7.95 13.95 3.28
CA GLU A 3 -9.05 13.02 3.56
C GLU A 3 -9.40 12.10 2.39
N GLU A 4 -9.32 12.60 1.17
CA GLU A 4 -9.59 11.79 -0.03
C GLU A 4 -8.58 10.64 -0.17
N ILE A 5 -7.32 10.87 0.17
CA ILE A 5 -6.29 9.81 0.13
C ILE A 5 -6.52 8.81 1.26
N GLN A 6 -6.94 9.25 2.45
CA GLN A 6 -7.33 8.35 3.54
C GLN A 6 -8.46 7.42 3.10
N ARG A 7 -9.53 7.95 2.52
CA ARG A 7 -10.65 7.14 2.01
C ARG A 7 -10.23 6.14 0.93
N ARG A 8 -9.31 6.53 0.04
CA ARG A 8 -8.78 5.62 -0.99
C ARG A 8 -7.88 4.55 -0.39
N ALA A 9 -7.10 4.89 0.63
CA ALA A 9 -6.30 3.92 1.37
C ALA A 9 -7.18 2.87 2.04
N ASP A 10 -8.25 3.28 2.72
CA ASP A 10 -9.20 2.36 3.36
C ASP A 10 -9.83 1.39 2.34
N LYS A 11 -10.25 1.91 1.18
CA LYS A 11 -10.80 1.08 0.09
C LYS A 11 -9.76 0.10 -0.46
N ALA A 12 -8.52 0.55 -0.66
CA ALA A 12 -7.44 -0.31 -1.13
C ALA A 12 -7.09 -1.38 -0.09
N TYR A 13 -7.11 -1.05 1.20
CA TYR A 13 -6.90 -2.00 2.29
C TYR A 13 -8.00 -3.07 2.33
N GLN A 14 -9.27 -2.66 2.24
CA GLN A 14 -10.40 -3.59 2.16
C GLN A 14 -10.31 -4.50 0.94
N LEU A 15 -9.93 -3.94 -0.22
CA LEU A 15 -9.75 -4.71 -1.45
C LEU A 15 -8.59 -5.70 -1.33
N LEU A 16 -7.49 -5.32 -0.68
CA LEU A 16 -6.35 -6.19 -0.43
C LEU A 16 -6.78 -7.41 0.39
N ASN A 17 -7.56 -7.22 1.45
CA ASN A 17 -8.05 -8.33 2.29
C ASN A 17 -9.01 -9.27 1.54
N GLN A 18 -9.76 -8.76 0.56
CA GLN A 18 -10.71 -9.56 -0.22
C GLN A 18 -10.05 -10.27 -1.41
N ASN A 19 -9.15 -9.56 -2.11
CA ASN A 19 -8.48 -10.05 -3.30
C ASN A 19 -7.09 -9.42 -3.45
N PRO A 20 -6.05 -10.02 -2.83
CA PRO A 20 -4.68 -9.52 -2.93
C PRO A 20 -4.14 -9.50 -4.37
N ARG A 21 -4.71 -10.29 -5.27
CA ARG A 21 -4.32 -10.38 -6.68
C ARG A 21 -5.03 -9.35 -7.57
N HIS A 22 -5.83 -8.47 -7.01
CA HIS A 22 -6.54 -7.47 -7.80
C HIS A 22 -5.54 -6.54 -8.53
N PRO A 23 -5.59 -6.43 -9.87
CA PRO A 23 -4.55 -5.73 -10.64
C PRO A 23 -4.35 -4.27 -10.23
N SER A 24 -5.41 -3.58 -9.80
CA SER A 24 -5.32 -2.16 -9.38
C SER A 24 -4.44 -1.94 -8.15
N LEU A 25 -4.28 -2.95 -7.29
CA LEU A 25 -3.45 -2.84 -6.09
C LEU A 25 -1.96 -2.86 -6.43
N HIS A 26 -1.57 -3.41 -7.60
CA HIS A 26 -0.17 -3.66 -7.93
C HIS A 26 0.62 -4.26 -6.76
N PHE A 27 -0.02 -5.15 -6.01
CA PHE A 27 0.49 -5.67 -4.76
C PHE A 27 1.72 -6.54 -5.01
N LYS A 28 2.86 -6.15 -4.45
CA LYS A 28 4.14 -6.82 -4.70
C LYS A 28 5.10 -6.70 -3.52
N LYS A 29 5.98 -7.69 -3.40
CA LYS A 29 7.11 -7.67 -2.46
C LYS A 29 8.22 -6.73 -2.99
N VAL A 30 8.79 -5.94 -2.10
CA VAL A 30 9.87 -4.98 -2.36
C VAL A 30 10.86 -5.05 -1.20
N GLY A 31 11.97 -5.77 -1.39
CA GLY A 31 12.86 -6.15 -0.29
C GLY A 31 12.13 -7.04 0.72
N GLU A 32 12.22 -6.69 2.00
CA GLU A 32 11.49 -7.35 3.09
C GLU A 32 10.06 -6.80 3.31
N LEU A 33 9.65 -5.81 2.52
CA LEU A 33 8.36 -5.14 2.65
C LEU A 33 7.42 -5.51 1.51
N TRP A 34 6.15 -5.15 1.68
CA TRP A 34 5.13 -5.25 0.64
C TRP A 34 4.59 -3.87 0.28
N SER A 35 4.51 -3.58 -1.02
CA SER A 35 4.02 -2.32 -1.57
C SER A 35 2.62 -2.49 -2.16
N VAL A 36 1.72 -1.55 -1.83
CA VAL A 36 0.35 -1.48 -2.36
C VAL A 36 0.13 -0.12 -3.02
N ARG A 37 -0.51 -0.11 -4.19
CA ARG A 37 -0.99 1.10 -4.86
C ARG A 37 -2.29 1.58 -4.23
N VAL A 38 -2.27 2.80 -3.68
CA VAL A 38 -3.47 3.49 -3.17
C VAL A 38 -4.09 4.38 -4.25
N THR A 39 -3.25 5.17 -4.93
CA THR A 39 -3.61 5.94 -6.14
C THR A 39 -2.46 5.86 -7.13
N LEU A 40 -2.53 6.57 -8.27
CA LEU A 40 -1.37 6.66 -9.16
C LEU A 40 -0.13 7.19 -8.42
N ASP A 41 -0.32 8.22 -7.59
CA ASP A 41 0.74 9.00 -6.94
C ASP A 41 1.00 8.60 -5.48
N TYR A 42 0.22 7.69 -4.91
CA TYR A 42 0.37 7.26 -3.52
C TYR A 42 0.58 5.74 -3.39
N ARG A 43 1.47 5.36 -2.47
CA ARG A 43 1.76 3.97 -2.10
C ARG A 43 1.57 3.77 -0.61
N ALA A 44 1.26 2.54 -0.23
CA ALA A 44 1.38 2.07 1.13
C ALA A 44 2.48 1.01 1.22
N LEU A 45 3.16 0.97 2.36
CA LEU A 45 4.10 -0.08 2.72
C LEU A 45 3.53 -0.89 3.87
N SER A 46 3.75 -2.20 3.80
CA SER A 46 3.26 -3.14 4.77
C SER A 46 4.26 -4.23 5.07
N VAL A 47 4.14 -4.81 6.27
CA VAL A 47 4.80 -6.05 6.67
C VAL A 47 3.77 -7.17 6.66
N GLU A 48 4.24 -8.36 6.34
CA GLU A 48 3.46 -9.58 6.45
C GLU A 48 3.51 -10.09 7.89
N THR A 49 2.36 -10.53 8.39
CA THR A 49 2.14 -11.09 9.73
C THR A 49 1.30 -12.35 9.58
N ASP A 50 1.19 -13.14 10.65
CA ASP A 50 0.36 -14.36 10.65
C ASP A 50 -1.12 -14.05 10.34
N ASP A 51 -1.59 -12.85 10.67
CA ASP A 51 -2.97 -12.39 10.46
C ASP A 51 -3.18 -11.60 9.15
N GLY A 52 -2.15 -11.46 8.31
CA GLY A 52 -2.20 -10.73 7.03
C GLY A 52 -1.20 -9.58 6.96
N TYR A 53 -1.57 -8.48 6.29
CA TYR A 53 -0.66 -7.36 6.04
C TYR A 53 -0.98 -6.14 6.90
N VAL A 54 0.02 -5.68 7.65
CA VAL A 54 -0.08 -4.47 8.49
C VAL A 54 0.58 -3.31 7.78
N TRP A 55 -0.21 -2.28 7.47
CA TRP A 55 0.28 -1.06 6.82
C TRP A 55 0.84 -0.12 7.88
N PHE A 56 2.11 0.25 7.74
CA PHE A 56 2.80 1.14 8.69
C PHE A 56 3.17 2.49 8.07
N TRP A 57 3.03 2.63 6.76
CA TRP A 57 3.35 3.87 6.04
C TRP A 57 2.46 4.04 4.81
N ILE A 58 2.04 5.28 4.56
CA ILE A 58 1.35 5.71 3.34
C ILE A 58 1.91 7.07 2.94
N GLY A 59 2.31 7.23 1.68
CA GLY A 59 2.87 8.49 1.20
C GLY A 59 2.95 8.54 -0.31
N THR A 60 3.56 9.63 -0.79
CA THR A 60 3.67 9.89 -2.24
C THR A 60 4.62 8.90 -2.90
N HIS A 61 4.56 8.79 -4.22
CA HIS A 61 5.50 7.99 -4.99
C HIS A 61 6.94 8.49 -4.81
N GLU A 62 7.14 9.80 -4.73
CA GLU A 62 8.45 10.41 -4.51
C GLU A 62 9.02 10.05 -3.12
N ASP A 63 8.20 10.11 -2.08
CA ASP A 63 8.62 9.72 -0.73
C ASP A 63 8.87 8.21 -0.65
N TYR A 64 8.06 7.41 -1.34
CA TYR A 64 8.25 5.98 -1.50
C TYR A 64 9.60 5.65 -2.15
N ASP A 65 9.96 6.34 -3.23
CA ASP A 65 11.23 6.13 -3.92
C ASP A 65 12.41 6.48 -3.01
N LYS A 66 12.36 7.62 -2.30
CA LYS A 66 13.40 8.02 -1.33
C LYS A 66 13.56 7.03 -0.16
N LEU A 67 12.46 6.39 0.27
CA LEU A 67 12.47 5.38 1.33
C LEU A 67 13.13 4.07 0.89
N LEU A 68 13.11 3.77 -0.40
CA LEU A 68 13.57 2.49 -0.96
C LEU A 68 14.90 2.57 -1.69
N GLY A 69 15.39 3.77 -2.01
CA GLY A 69 16.72 4.01 -2.59
C GLY A 69 16.68 4.72 -3.93
#